data_AF-A0AAP3A7A5-F1
#
_entry.id   AF-A0AAP3A7A5-F1
#
_cell.length_a   1.000
_cell.length_b   1.000
_cell.length_c   1.000
_cell.angle_alpha   90.00
_cell.angle_beta   90.00
_cell.angle_gamma   90.00
#
_symmetry.space_group_name_H-M   'P 1'
#
loop_
_entity.id
_entity.type
_entity.pdbx_description
1 polymer ?
#
loop_
_entity_poly.entity_id
_entity_poly.type
_entity_poly.pdbx_seq_one_letter_code
_entity_poly.pdbx_strand_id
1 'polypeptide(L)'
;SVFNNTDADGDIILPGAFAGVIANQSRKVAMFFNHQTRAIPVGKWDAMHEDDKGLFVRGQLTPGLSLAEDLKAAMQHGTVEGMSV
;
A
#
# COMPACT_ATOMS: atom_id res chain seq x y z
N SER A 1 -5.16 5.14 1.25
CA SER A 1 -5.32 6.61 1.39
C SER A 1 -6.80 6.93 1.34
N VAL A 2 -7.29 7.87 2.17
CA VAL A 2 -8.71 8.26 2.26
C VAL A 2 -8.86 9.66 1.69
N PHE A 3 -9.89 9.87 0.86
CA PHE A 3 -10.13 11.17 0.24
C PHE A 3 -10.66 12.21 1.22
N ASN A 4 -10.36 13.48 0.94
CA ASN A 4 -10.84 14.64 1.69
C ASN A 4 -10.49 14.60 3.19
N ASN A 5 -9.49 13.82 3.58
CA ASN A 5 -8.93 13.77 4.92
C ASN A 5 -7.59 14.52 4.92
N THR A 6 -7.40 15.44 5.86
CA THR A 6 -6.10 16.08 6.11
C THR A 6 -5.20 15.10 6.85
N ASP A 7 -4.04 14.78 6.27
CA ASP A 7 -3.06 13.92 6.92
C ASP A 7 -2.18 14.69 7.93
N ALA A 8 -1.19 14.01 8.50
CA ALA A 8 -0.30 14.58 9.51
C ALA A 8 0.61 15.69 8.99
N ASP A 9 0.85 15.73 7.68
CA ASP A 9 1.69 16.74 7.02
C ASP A 9 0.86 17.91 6.47
N GLY A 10 -0.47 17.82 6.57
CA GLY A 10 -1.42 18.87 6.16
C GLY A 10 -1.96 18.70 4.74
N ASP A 11 -1.63 17.60 4.07
CA ASP A 11 -2.05 17.33 2.69
C ASP A 11 -3.46 16.74 2.65
N ILE A 12 -4.16 16.98 1.53
CA ILE A 12 -5.48 16.41 1.25
C ILE A 12 -5.43 15.72 -0.11
N ILE A 13 -5.74 14.43 -0.11
CA ILE A 13 -5.90 13.67 -1.35
C ILE A 13 -7.35 13.82 -1.85
N LEU A 14 -7.51 14.25 -3.10
CA LEU A 14 -8.82 14.42 -3.74
C LEU A 14 -9.19 13.20 -4.61
N PRO A 15 -10.49 12.95 -4.85
CA PRO A 15 -10.92 11.94 -5.82
C PRO A 15 -10.28 12.19 -7.20
N GLY A 16 -9.82 11.11 -7.86
CA GLY A 16 -9.15 11.20 -9.16
C GLY A 16 -7.63 11.43 -9.08
N ALA A 17 -7.07 11.67 -7.89
CA ALA A 17 -5.63 11.92 -7.71
C ALA A 17 -4.75 10.75 -8.18
N PHE A 18 -5.23 9.51 -8.07
CA PHE A 18 -4.48 8.31 -8.48
C PHE A 18 -4.89 7.79 -9.86
N ALA A 19 -6.09 8.13 -10.36
CA ALA A 19 -6.64 7.57 -11.60
C ALA A 19 -5.67 7.66 -12.80
N GLY A 20 -5.04 8.81 -13.01
CA GLY A 20 -4.10 9.02 -14.10
C GLY A 20 -2.83 8.17 -13.97
N VAL A 21 -2.29 8.02 -12.76
CA VAL A 21 -1.08 7.24 -12.50
C VAL A 21 -1.34 5.74 -12.64
N ILE A 22 -2.49 5.26 -12.15
CA ILE A 22 -2.91 3.86 -12.27
C ILE A 22 -3.13 3.50 -13.74
N ALA A 23 -3.82 4.36 -14.51
CA ALA A 23 -4.10 4.10 -15.93
C ALA A 23 -2.84 4.07 -16.81
N ASN A 24 -1.84 4.88 -16.48
CA ASN A 24 -0.63 5.05 -17.29
C ASN A 24 0.60 4.34 -16.70
N GLN A 25 0.40 3.39 -15.79
CA GLN A 25 1.47 2.74 -15.07
C GLN A 25 2.36 1.88 -16.00
N SER A 26 3.64 2.21 -16.12
CA SER A 26 4.63 1.43 -16.89
C SER A 26 5.31 0.32 -16.10
N ARG A 27 5.26 0.39 -14.76
CA ARG A 27 5.86 -0.58 -13.83
C ARG A 27 4.98 -0.78 -12.61
N LYS A 28 4.84 -2.00 -12.11
CA LYS A 28 4.09 -2.28 -10.88
C LYS A 28 4.71 -1.59 -9.67
N VAL A 29 3.87 -1.08 -8.77
CA VAL A 29 4.32 -0.53 -7.47
C VAL A 29 4.87 -1.69 -6.62
N ALA A 30 6.03 -1.50 -6.00
CA ALA A 30 6.59 -2.47 -5.07
C ALA A 30 5.92 -2.38 -3.69
N MET A 31 5.69 -3.52 -3.04
CA MET A 31 5.16 -3.58 -1.68
C MET A 31 6.33 -3.64 -0.69
N PHE A 32 6.68 -2.50 -0.09
CA PHE A 32 7.71 -2.41 0.94
C PHE A 32 7.08 -2.23 2.31
N PHE A 33 7.68 -2.86 3.32
CA PHE A 33 7.39 -2.54 4.71
C PHE A 33 8.21 -1.31 5.13
N ASN A 34 7.59 -0.37 5.85
CA ASN A 34 8.23 0.86 6.38
C ASN A 34 9.02 1.68 5.34
N HIS A 35 8.57 1.73 4.09
CA HIS A 35 9.25 2.47 3.01
C HIS A 35 10.72 2.05 2.78
N GLN A 36 11.12 0.85 3.21
CA GLN A 36 12.50 0.35 3.11
C GLN A 36 12.84 -0.10 1.68
N THR A 37 13.06 0.85 0.77
CA THR A 37 13.28 0.60 -0.67
C THR A 37 14.55 -0.17 -1.01
N ARG A 38 15.49 -0.34 -0.05
CA ARG A 38 16.69 -1.18 -0.18
C ARG A 38 16.45 -2.64 0.22
N ALA A 39 15.31 -2.96 0.81
CA ALA A 39 14.94 -4.33 1.18
C ALA A 39 14.30 -5.08 0.01
N ILE A 40 14.10 -6.38 0.18
CA ILE A 40 13.28 -7.18 -0.75
C ILE A 40 11.81 -6.82 -0.52
N PRO A 41 11.01 -6.53 -1.57
CA PRO A 41 9.58 -6.32 -1.44
C PRO A 41 8.89 -7.52 -0.76
N VAL A 42 8.01 -7.25 0.21
CA VAL A 42 7.34 -8.27 1.02
C VAL A 42 6.18 -8.96 0.29
N GLY A 43 5.81 -8.47 -0.89
CA GLY A 43 4.69 -9.00 -1.66
C GLY A 43 4.46 -8.28 -2.98
N LYS A 44 3.27 -8.49 -3.53
CA LYS A 44 2.80 -7.86 -4.78
C LYS A 44 1.38 -7.35 -4.65
N TRP A 45 1.04 -6.34 -5.44
CA TRP A 45 -0.33 -5.87 -5.62
C TRP A 45 -1.03 -6.63 -6.77
N ASP A 46 -2.24 -7.09 -6.52
CA ASP A 46 -3.12 -7.77 -7.48
C ASP A 46 -4.22 -6.84 -8.00
N ALA A 47 -4.65 -5.86 -7.20
CA ALA A 47 -5.60 -4.83 -7.60
C ALA A 47 -5.23 -3.49 -6.98
N MET A 48 -5.43 -2.42 -7.74
CA MET A 48 -5.25 -1.03 -7.32
C MET A 48 -6.26 -0.19 -8.10
N HIS A 49 -7.17 0.48 -7.40
CA HIS A 49 -8.18 1.36 -7.99
C HIS A 49 -8.69 2.34 -6.94
N GLU A 50 -9.31 3.42 -7.38
CA GLU A 50 -10.04 4.32 -6.49
C GLU A 50 -11.47 3.79 -6.27
N ASP A 51 -11.96 3.90 -5.04
CA ASP A 51 -13.35 3.69 -4.66
C ASP A 51 -13.93 4.99 -4.08
N ASP A 52 -15.19 4.95 -3.61
CA ASP A 52 -15.87 6.13 -3.05
C ASP A 52 -15.19 6.69 -1.78
N LYS A 53 -14.30 5.92 -1.13
CA LYS A 53 -13.58 6.32 0.09
C LYS A 53 -12.17 6.79 -0.19
N GLY A 54 -11.49 6.24 -1.19
CA GLY A 54 -10.06 6.48 -1.39
C GLY A 54 -9.38 5.52 -2.36
N LEU A 55 -8.06 5.37 -2.18
CA LEU A 55 -7.28 4.36 -2.91
C LEU A 55 -7.44 2.99 -2.25
N PHE A 56 -8.08 2.07 -2.98
CA PHE A 56 -8.14 0.67 -2.63
C PHE A 56 -6.97 -0.10 -3.25
N VAL A 57 -6.36 -0.97 -2.45
CA VAL A 57 -5.37 -1.95 -2.93
C VAL A 57 -5.64 -3.32 -2.34
N ARG A 58 -5.35 -4.36 -3.12
CA ARG A 58 -5.36 -5.75 -2.68
C ARG A 58 -4.10 -6.43 -3.19
N GLY A 59 -3.50 -7.27 -2.37
CA GLY A 59 -2.25 -7.95 -2.72
C GLY A 59 -2.01 -9.21 -1.91
N GLN A 60 -0.86 -9.81 -2.15
CA GLN A 60 -0.41 -11.04 -1.52
C GLN A 60 1.03 -10.85 -1.03
N LEU A 61 1.28 -11.36 0.18
CA LEU A 61 2.63 -11.48 0.74
C LEU A 61 3.36 -12.64 0.04
N THR A 62 4.67 -12.48 -0.16
CA THR A 62 5.52 -13.48 -0.84
C THR A 62 5.69 -14.73 0.03
N PRO A 63 5.14 -15.90 -0.35
CA PRO A 63 5.25 -17.10 0.47
C PRO A 63 6.70 -17.56 0.60
N GLY A 64 7.10 -17.93 1.82
CA GLY A 64 8.45 -18.43 2.11
C GLY A 64 9.54 -17.35 2.22
N LEU A 65 9.21 -16.07 2.02
CA LEU A 65 10.09 -14.96 2.37
C LEU A 65 9.94 -14.66 3.88
N SER A 66 11.00 -14.84 4.67
CA SER A 66 10.94 -14.63 6.13
C SER A 66 10.36 -13.27 6.51
N LEU A 67 10.80 -12.19 5.86
CA LEU A 67 10.29 -10.84 6.12
C LEU A 67 8.77 -10.70 5.87
N ALA A 68 8.24 -11.42 4.89
CA ALA A 68 6.81 -11.41 4.59
C ALA A 68 6.00 -12.20 5.62
N GLU A 69 6.53 -13.34 6.09
CA GLU A 69 5.90 -14.12 7.16
C GLU A 69 5.97 -13.39 8.52
N ASP A 70 7.06 -12.70 8.81
CA ASP A 70 7.20 -11.84 10.00
C ASP A 70 6.17 -10.72 9.98
N LEU A 71 6.02 -10.04 8.82
CA LEU A 71 5.00 -9.02 8.62
C LEU A 71 3.59 -9.58 8.79
N LYS A 72 3.30 -10.74 8.22
CA LYS A 72 2.01 -11.42 8.38
C LYS A 72 1.71 -11.72 9.85
N ALA A 73 2.69 -12.22 10.59
CA ALA A 73 2.55 -12.49 12.02
C ALA A 73 2.30 -11.19 12.81
N ALA A 74 3.01 -10.12 12.49
CA ALA A 74 2.81 -8.81 13.11
C ALA A 74 1.40 -8.22 12.82
N MET A 75 0.89 -8.41 11.59
CA MET A 75 -0.47 -8.04 11.22
C MET A 75 -1.52 -8.85 11.98
N GLN A 76 -1.33 -10.17 12.10
CA GLN A 76 -2.23 -11.04 12.87
C GLN A 76 -2.23 -10.71 14.36
N HIS A 77 -1.08 -10.31 14.90
CA HIS A 77 -0.94 -9.85 16.28
C HIS A 77 -1.51 -8.44 16.51
N GLY A 78 -1.59 -7.61 15.46
CA GLY A 78 -2.07 -6.22 15.53
C GLY A 78 -0.99 -5.19 15.87
N THR A 79 0.30 -5.55 15.86
CA THR A 79 1.40 -4.56 15.97
C THR A 79 1.67 -3.83 14.67
N VAL A 80 1.14 -4.34 13.55
CA VAL A 80 1.09 -3.66 12.26
C VAL A 80 -0.36 -3.67 11.77
N GLU A 81 -1.00 -2.50 11.82
CA GLU A 81 -2.44 -2.35 11.50
C GLU A 81 -2.71 -1.34 10.37
N GLY A 82 -1.70 -0.53 10.02
CA GLY A 82 -1.84 0.58 9.08
C GLY A 82 -1.07 0.38 7.78
N MET A 83 -1.46 1.16 6.78
CA MET A 83 -0.73 1.32 5.53
C MET A 83 -0.46 2.81 5.33
N SER A 84 0.79 3.15 5.01
CA SER A 84 1.20 4.48 4.59
C SER A 84 1.44 4.45 3.08
N VAL A 85 0.96 5.48 2.39
CA VAL A 85 1.02 5.65 0.93
C VAL A 85 1.52 7.05 0.65
#